data_AF-A0A4R5VMR4-F1
#
_entry.id   AF-A0A4R5VMR4-F1
#
_cell.length_a   1.000
_cell.length_b   1.000
_cell.length_c   1.000
_cell.angle_alpha   90.00
_cell.angle_beta   90.00
_cell.angle_gamma   90.00
#
_symmetry.space_group_name_H-M   'P 1'
#
loop_
_entity.id
_entity.type
_entity.pdbx_description
1 polymer ?
#
loop_
_entity_poly.entity_id
_entity_poly.type
_entity_poly.pdbx_seq_one_letter_code
_entity_poly.pdbx_strand_id
1 'polypeptide(L)'
;MESIINQLFWLWAPVSLLPEWLRIFLVLFVLLLLARTILLYIVPHLVNLMCRLLKKMLYLLSYPIMAGICTILKRRREARKTDIPFWVDIIEGMFALFDRFFNKMIQLFRKRKRNKARIKRWSFYFATALAILLSAATMNNPNEWYTQKWKNAEAWLNQEPVQKQVFSSASPETKEFILNRKYKDGGNIRVAPALTADRLYTIDNGEIIHFLNEEQVDSKGIKWLKVQTANGIKGWISASIVREK
;
A
#
# COMPACT_ATOMS: atom_id res chain seq x y z
N MET A 1 1.38 -22.25 2.91
CA MET A 1 0.60 -21.15 3.51
C MET A 1 0.72 -19.97 2.57
N GLU A 2 -0.38 -19.54 1.96
CA GLU A 2 -0.37 -18.32 1.15
C GLU A 2 0.01 -17.12 2.03
N SER A 3 0.83 -16.21 1.50
CA SER A 3 1.19 -15.00 2.23
C SER A 3 -0.05 -14.11 2.40
N ILE A 4 -0.11 -13.37 3.51
CA ILE A 4 -1.18 -12.37 3.78
C ILE A 4 -1.31 -11.38 2.61
N ILE A 5 -0.20 -11.10 1.91
CA ILE A 5 -0.14 -10.24 0.73
C ILE A 5 -0.96 -10.84 -0.42
N ASN A 6 -0.85 -12.15 -0.68
CA ASN A 6 -1.64 -12.83 -1.71
C ASN A 6 -3.15 -12.77 -1.42
N GLN A 7 -3.55 -12.88 -0.14
CA GLN A 7 -4.95 -12.77 0.26
C GLN A 7 -5.51 -11.35 0.04
N LEU A 8 -4.72 -10.31 0.32
CA LEU A 8 -5.08 -8.93 0.02
C LEU A 8 -5.30 -8.71 -1.48
N PHE A 9 -4.52 -9.43 -2.29
CA PHE A 9 -4.54 -9.35 -3.74
C PHE A 9 -5.83 -9.87 -4.36
N TRP A 10 -6.32 -11.00 -3.87
CA TRP A 10 -7.62 -11.56 -4.26
C TRP A 10 -8.77 -10.58 -3.97
N LEU A 11 -8.62 -9.77 -2.93
CA LEU A 11 -9.59 -8.74 -2.55
C LEU A 11 -9.53 -7.51 -3.48
N TRP A 12 -8.36 -7.24 -4.08
CA TRP A 12 -8.16 -6.15 -5.04
C TRP A 12 -8.69 -6.48 -6.45
N ALA A 13 -8.62 -7.74 -6.87
CA ALA A 13 -9.05 -8.18 -8.20
C ALA A 13 -10.50 -7.77 -8.60
N PRO A 14 -11.54 -7.95 -7.75
CA PRO A 14 -12.88 -7.47 -8.10
C PRO A 14 -12.99 -5.93 -8.04
N VAL A 15 -12.19 -5.28 -7.20
CA VAL A 15 -12.17 -3.82 -7.06
C VAL A 15 -11.57 -3.17 -8.31
N SER A 16 -10.56 -3.79 -8.93
CA SER A 16 -9.87 -3.23 -10.11
C SER A 16 -10.80 -3.08 -11.33
N LEU A 17 -11.87 -3.87 -11.42
CA LEU A 17 -12.90 -3.81 -12.46
C LEU A 17 -13.83 -2.59 -12.34
N LEU A 18 -13.83 -1.91 -11.20
CA LEU A 18 -14.68 -0.74 -10.97
C LEU A 18 -14.11 0.52 -11.66
N PRO A 19 -14.95 1.51 -11.98
CA PRO A 19 -14.48 2.81 -12.45
C PRO A 19 -13.46 3.45 -11.50
N GLU A 20 -12.49 4.19 -12.06
CA GLU A 20 -11.38 4.83 -11.30
C GLU A 20 -11.86 5.63 -10.08
N TRP A 21 -12.90 6.45 -10.27
CA TRP A 21 -13.49 7.27 -9.21
C TRP A 21 -14.04 6.45 -8.04
N LEU A 22 -14.69 5.32 -8.33
CA LEU A 22 -15.28 4.45 -7.31
C LEU A 22 -14.20 3.68 -6.55
N ARG A 23 -13.12 3.27 -7.22
CA ARG A 23 -11.96 2.61 -6.60
C ARG A 23 -11.27 3.53 -5.60
N ILE A 24 -10.95 4.75 -6.03
CA ILE A 24 -10.35 5.77 -5.16
C ILE A 24 -11.25 6.03 -3.95
N PHE A 25 -12.56 6.19 -4.18
CA PHE A 25 -13.52 6.38 -3.10
C PHE A 25 -13.52 5.23 -2.09
N LEU A 26 -13.58 3.99 -2.54
CA LEU A 26 -13.60 2.83 -1.64
C LEU A 26 -12.32 2.72 -0.80
N VAL A 27 -11.16 2.91 -1.41
CA VAL A 27 -9.88 2.86 -0.69
C VAL A 27 -9.77 4.00 0.32
N LEU A 28 -10.06 5.23 -0.09
CA LEU A 28 -10.06 6.39 0.82
C LEU A 28 -11.07 6.22 1.94
N PHE A 29 -12.26 5.69 1.63
CA PHE A 29 -13.31 5.44 2.62
C PHE A 29 -12.84 4.44 3.68
N VAL A 30 -12.28 3.29 3.28
CA VAL A 30 -11.73 2.31 4.21
C VAL A 30 -10.60 2.90 5.05
N LEU A 31 -9.65 3.60 4.41
CA LEU A 31 -8.55 4.27 5.11
C LEU A 31 -9.05 5.30 6.13
N LEU A 32 -10.04 6.12 5.78
CA LEU A 32 -10.61 7.11 6.67
C LEU A 32 -11.41 6.47 7.82
N LEU A 33 -12.07 5.33 7.59
CA LEU A 33 -12.73 4.58 8.65
C LEU A 33 -11.72 4.02 9.67
N LEU A 34 -10.59 3.48 9.19
CA LEU A 34 -9.50 3.02 10.05
C LEU A 34 -8.81 4.19 10.77
N ALA A 35 -8.49 5.26 10.04
CA ALA A 35 -7.91 6.46 10.63
C ALA A 35 -8.82 7.05 11.71
N ARG A 36 -10.14 7.05 11.49
CA ARG A 36 -11.12 7.51 12.48
C ARG A 36 -11.09 6.70 13.77
N THR A 37 -10.99 5.37 13.72
CA THR A 37 -10.96 4.56 14.96
C THR A 37 -9.73 4.90 15.79
N ILE A 38 -8.59 5.01 15.12
CA ILE A 38 -7.32 5.43 15.72
C ILE A 38 -7.43 6.85 16.29
N LEU A 39 -7.92 7.81 15.49
CA LEU A 39 -8.06 9.22 15.86
C LEU A 39 -9.00 9.39 17.07
N LEU A 40 -10.14 8.68 17.09
CA LEU A 40 -11.09 8.75 18.20
C LEU A 40 -10.54 8.18 19.51
N TYR A 41 -9.58 7.26 19.43
CA TYR A 41 -8.95 6.64 20.59
C TYR A 41 -7.75 7.47 21.09
N ILE A 42 -6.82 7.81 20.20
CA ILE A 42 -5.53 8.43 20.55
C ILE A 42 -5.68 9.92 20.86
N VAL A 43 -6.35 10.69 19.99
CA VAL A 43 -6.45 12.16 20.13
C VAL A 43 -6.95 12.61 21.50
N PRO A 44 -8.05 12.09 22.06
CA PRO A 44 -8.49 12.56 23.38
C PRO A 44 -7.48 12.26 24.49
N HIS A 45 -6.72 11.17 24.39
CA HIS A 45 -5.70 10.85 25.38
C HIS A 45 -4.54 11.86 25.29
N LEU A 46 -4.03 12.09 24.07
CA LEU A 46 -2.97 13.06 23.82
C LEU A 46 -3.37 14.47 24.22
N VAL A 47 -4.55 14.96 23.81
CA VAL A 47 -4.96 16.32 24.13
C VAL A 47 -5.20 16.51 25.63
N ASN A 48 -5.80 15.53 26.33
CA ASN A 48 -5.94 15.61 27.80
C ASN A 48 -4.58 15.61 28.50
N LEU A 49 -3.64 14.79 28.05
CA LEU A 49 -2.26 14.79 28.56
C LEU A 49 -1.57 16.14 28.31
N MET A 50 -1.66 16.67 27.09
CA MET A 50 -1.12 17.97 26.72
C MET A 50 -1.73 19.11 27.53
N CYS A 51 -3.05 19.16 27.71
CA CYS A 51 -3.69 20.18 28.55
C CYS A 51 -3.21 20.13 30.00
N ARG A 52 -3.00 18.93 30.57
CA ARG A 52 -2.47 18.77 31.93
C ARG A 52 -1.01 19.21 32.03
N LEU A 53 -0.19 18.87 31.04
CA LEU A 53 1.22 19.29 31.00
C LEU A 53 1.33 20.80 30.83
N LEU A 54 0.61 21.39 29.88
CA LEU A 54 0.57 22.84 29.67
C LEU A 54 0.07 23.57 30.90
N LYS A 55 -0.94 23.04 31.60
CA LYS A 55 -1.39 23.61 32.89
C LYS A 55 -0.31 23.58 33.96
N LYS A 56 0.42 22.46 34.11
CA LYS A 56 1.54 22.38 35.06
C LYS A 56 2.66 23.34 34.69
N MET A 57 2.98 23.45 33.40
CA MET A 57 3.98 24.38 32.88
C MET A 57 3.57 25.83 33.14
N LEU A 58 2.29 26.15 32.90
CA LEU A 58 1.72 27.47 33.20
C LEU A 58 1.87 27.80 34.69
N TYR A 59 1.56 26.86 35.58
CA TYR A 59 1.73 27.06 37.02
C TYR A 59 3.19 27.31 37.39
N LEU A 60 4.10 26.46 36.87
CA LEU A 60 5.54 26.55 37.10
C LEU A 60 6.14 27.86 36.59
N LEU A 61 5.59 28.42 35.50
CA LEU A 61 5.98 29.72 34.96
C LEU A 61 5.35 30.89 35.71
N SER A 62 4.06 30.79 36.06
CA SER A 62 3.31 31.87 36.71
C SER A 62 3.83 32.19 38.11
N TYR A 63 4.24 31.17 38.87
CA TYR A 63 4.72 31.34 40.25
C TYR A 63 5.97 32.24 40.37
N PRO A 64 7.10 31.97 39.68
CA PRO A 64 8.28 32.82 39.78
C PRO A 64 8.03 34.22 39.21
N ILE A 65 7.20 34.35 38.17
CA ILE A 65 6.83 35.65 37.61
C ILE A 65 6.05 36.48 38.64
N MET A 66 5.06 35.88 39.30
CA MET A 66 4.29 36.56 40.34
C MET A 66 5.14 36.91 41.56
N ALA A 67 6.06 36.03 41.98
CA ALA A 67 7.02 36.34 43.02
C ALA A 67 7.91 37.55 42.63
N GLY A 68 8.39 37.58 41.39
CA GLY A 68 9.13 38.71 40.83
C GLY A 68 8.33 40.01 40.86
N ILE A 69 7.08 39.98 40.39
CA ILE A 69 6.18 41.13 40.43
C ILE A 69 5.96 41.60 41.88
N CYS A 70 5.72 40.69 42.82
CA CYS A 70 5.56 41.03 44.24
C CYS A 70 6.80 41.75 44.80
N THR A 71 8.02 41.27 44.48
CA THR A 71 9.25 41.94 44.91
C THR A 71 9.41 43.34 44.30
N ILE A 72 9.06 43.52 43.03
CA ILE A 72 9.07 44.83 42.37
C ILE A 72 8.05 45.78 43.00
N LEU A 73 6.83 45.31 43.24
CA LEU A 73 5.78 46.10 43.89
C LEU A 73 6.15 46.48 45.31
N LYS A 74 6.81 45.59 46.07
CA LYS A 74 7.30 45.89 47.42
C LYS A 74 8.32 47.03 47.40
N ARG A 75 9.32 46.97 46.51
CA ARG A 75 10.32 48.05 46.32
C ARG A 75 9.67 49.38 45.93
N ARG A 76 8.62 49.36 45.10
CA ARG A 76 7.87 50.56 44.73
C ARG A 76 7.10 51.17 45.90
N ARG A 77 6.48 50.35 46.75
CA ARG A 77 5.79 50.81 47.97
C ARG A 77 6.75 51.43 48.97
N GLU A 78 7.95 50.85 49.15
CA GLU A 78 9.02 51.43 49.97
C GLU A 78 9.45 52.81 49.45
N ALA A 79 9.43 53.02 48.12
CA ALA A 79 9.64 54.30 47.47
C ALA A 79 8.41 55.25 47.46
N ARG A 80 7.39 54.99 48.30
CA ARG A 80 6.11 55.72 48.40
C ARG A 80 5.26 55.80 47.11
N LYS A 81 5.53 54.95 46.11
CA LYS A 81 4.68 54.84 44.91
C LYS A 81 3.65 53.74 45.12
N THR A 82 2.42 54.13 45.50
CA THR A 82 1.33 53.19 45.85
C THR A 82 0.57 52.65 44.65
N ASP A 83 0.68 53.29 43.47
CA ASP A 83 -0.10 52.90 42.30
C ASP A 83 0.39 51.58 41.69
N ILE A 84 -0.56 50.66 41.49
CA ILE A 84 -0.32 49.38 40.82
C ILE A 84 -0.22 49.66 39.31
N PRO A 85 0.85 49.19 38.65
CA PRO A 85 0.98 49.36 37.22
C PRO A 85 -0.03 48.50 36.47
N PHE A 86 -0.68 49.10 35.47
CA PHE A 86 -1.65 48.43 34.60
C PHE A 86 -1.14 47.13 33.97
N TRP A 87 0.16 47.03 33.65
CA TRP A 87 0.74 45.82 33.09
C TRP A 87 0.67 44.61 34.04
N VAL A 88 0.61 44.83 35.36
CA VAL A 88 0.48 43.75 36.36
C VAL A 88 -0.90 43.12 36.24
N ASP A 89 -1.95 43.93 36.15
CA ASP A 89 -3.33 43.46 36.00
C ASP A 89 -3.52 42.71 34.67
N ILE A 90 -2.88 43.16 33.59
CA ILE A 90 -2.88 42.43 32.31
C ILE A 90 -2.27 41.03 32.49
N ILE A 91 -1.10 40.94 33.12
CA ILE A 91 -0.39 39.67 33.29
C ILE A 91 -1.20 38.70 34.16
N GLU A 92 -1.78 39.18 35.27
CA GLU A 92 -2.67 38.38 36.12
C GLU A 92 -3.92 37.91 35.34
N GLY A 93 -4.54 38.82 34.59
CA GLY A 93 -5.68 38.52 33.74
C GLY A 93 -5.37 37.44 32.69
N MET A 94 -4.18 37.48 32.08
CA MET A 94 -3.74 36.47 31.12
C MET A 94 -3.58 35.09 31.78
N PHE A 95 -2.90 35.00 32.93
CA PHE A 95 -2.75 33.72 33.63
C PHE A 95 -4.10 33.14 34.05
N ALA A 96 -5.01 33.97 34.56
CA ALA A 96 -6.36 33.55 34.92
C ALA A 96 -7.16 33.07 33.70
N LEU A 97 -7.03 33.75 32.55
CA LEU A 97 -7.67 33.34 31.30
C LEU A 97 -7.15 31.97 30.83
N PHE A 98 -5.83 31.74 30.87
CA PHE A 98 -5.24 30.46 30.50
C PHE A 98 -5.67 29.33 31.44
N ASP A 99 -5.69 29.55 32.76
CA ASP A 99 -6.17 28.52 33.70
C ASP A 99 -7.64 28.16 33.45
N ARG A 100 -8.51 29.16 33.26
CA ARG A 100 -9.92 28.92 32.87
C ARG A 100 -10.03 28.15 31.57
N PHE A 101 -9.22 28.50 30.56
CA PHE A 101 -9.20 27.82 29.27
C PHE A 101 -8.83 26.33 29.45
N PHE A 102 -7.72 26.03 30.11
CA PHE A 102 -7.30 24.64 30.33
C PHE A 102 -8.31 23.84 31.16
N ASN A 103 -8.89 24.44 32.20
CA ASN A 103 -9.93 23.81 33.01
C ASN A 103 -11.18 23.49 32.17
N LYS A 104 -11.62 24.43 31.32
CA LYS A 104 -12.77 24.22 30.43
C LYS A 104 -12.49 23.13 29.41
N MET A 105 -11.28 23.09 28.82
CA MET A 105 -10.86 22.03 27.92
C MET A 105 -10.88 20.65 28.60
N ILE A 106 -10.27 20.52 29.78
CA ILE A 106 -10.27 19.28 30.57
C ILE A 106 -11.71 18.85 30.91
N GLN A 107 -12.59 19.80 31.24
CA GLN A 107 -14.00 19.52 31.52
C GLN A 107 -14.76 19.01 30.28
N LEU A 108 -14.52 19.60 29.10
CA LEU A 108 -15.11 19.14 27.84
C LEU A 108 -14.69 17.70 27.52
N PHE A 109 -13.45 17.31 27.81
CA PHE A 109 -13.01 15.91 27.67
C PHE A 109 -13.74 14.96 28.62
N ARG A 110 -14.05 15.38 29.85
CA ARG A 110 -14.90 14.57 30.75
C ARG A 110 -16.32 14.44 30.20
N LYS A 111 -16.91 15.51 29.67
CA LYS A 111 -18.25 15.49 29.03
C LYS A 111 -18.28 14.62 27.76
N ARG A 112 -17.16 14.52 27.02
CA ARG A 112 -17.01 13.62 25.85
C ARG A 112 -17.34 12.17 26.19
N LYS A 113 -16.91 11.67 27.36
CA LYS A 113 -17.17 10.29 27.82
C LYS A 113 -18.68 10.02 27.91
N ARG A 114 -19.49 11.03 28.23
CA ARG A 114 -20.96 10.97 28.31
C ARG A 114 -21.65 10.95 26.94
N ASN A 115 -21.06 11.57 25.92
CA ASN A 115 -21.65 11.71 24.57
C ASN A 115 -20.97 10.84 23.50
N LYS A 116 -20.37 9.71 23.89
CA LYS A 116 -19.60 8.80 23.02
C LYS A 116 -20.37 8.41 21.74
N ALA A 117 -21.66 8.11 21.85
CA ALA A 117 -22.48 7.69 20.71
C ALA A 117 -22.67 8.80 19.67
N ARG A 118 -22.97 10.03 20.11
CA ARG A 118 -23.14 11.18 19.20
C ARG A 118 -21.84 11.48 18.44
N ILE A 119 -20.71 11.47 19.12
CA ILE A 119 -19.39 11.72 18.50
C ILE A 119 -19.03 10.62 17.51
N LYS A 120 -19.36 9.36 17.83
CA LYS A 120 -19.19 8.24 16.90
C LYS A 120 -20.01 8.48 15.62
N ARG A 121 -21.27 8.92 15.70
CA ARG A 121 -22.07 9.22 14.51
C ARG A 121 -21.50 10.37 13.68
N TRP A 122 -21.23 11.52 14.30
CA TRP A 122 -20.71 12.70 13.59
C TRP A 122 -19.37 12.45 12.91
N SER A 123 -18.45 11.73 13.56
CA SER A 123 -17.17 11.35 12.94
C SER A 123 -17.32 10.41 11.74
N PHE A 124 -18.37 9.57 11.70
CA PHE A 124 -18.67 8.76 10.53
C PHE A 124 -19.15 9.61 9.35
N TYR A 125 -20.09 10.52 9.59
CA TYR A 125 -20.57 11.45 8.56
C TYR A 125 -19.46 12.38 8.05
N PHE A 126 -18.56 12.80 8.94
CA PHE A 126 -17.41 13.59 8.52
C PHE A 126 -16.43 12.77 7.66
N ALA A 127 -16.11 11.54 8.04
CA ALA A 127 -15.23 10.67 7.27
C ALA A 127 -15.80 10.33 5.88
N THR A 128 -17.12 10.05 5.79
CA THR A 128 -17.80 9.82 4.51
C THR A 128 -17.77 11.07 3.63
N ALA A 129 -18.12 12.24 4.16
CA ALA A 129 -18.06 13.50 3.41
C ALA A 129 -16.64 13.81 2.93
N LEU A 130 -15.63 13.58 3.78
CA LEU A 130 -14.23 13.78 3.42
C LEU A 130 -13.76 12.81 2.33
N ALA A 131 -14.19 11.55 2.37
CA ALA A 131 -13.90 10.57 1.31
C ALA A 131 -14.45 11.05 -0.04
N ILE A 132 -15.72 11.50 -0.07
CA ILE A 132 -16.35 12.04 -1.28
C ILE A 132 -15.59 13.25 -1.82
N LEU A 133 -15.25 14.21 -0.94
CA LEU A 133 -14.52 15.42 -1.32
C LEU A 133 -13.11 15.11 -1.86
N LEU A 134 -12.38 14.21 -1.22
CA LEU A 134 -11.04 13.82 -1.67
C LEU A 134 -11.07 13.06 -2.99
N SER A 135 -12.05 12.18 -3.18
CA SER A 135 -12.26 11.51 -4.47
C SER A 135 -12.59 12.51 -5.59
N ALA A 136 -13.44 13.50 -5.32
CA ALA A 136 -13.73 14.56 -6.27
C ALA A 136 -12.48 15.41 -6.58
N ALA A 137 -11.67 15.73 -5.55
CA ALA A 137 -10.43 16.48 -5.71
C ALA A 137 -9.40 15.76 -6.58
N THR A 138 -9.27 14.43 -6.42
CA THR A 138 -8.38 13.60 -7.27
C THR A 138 -8.77 13.59 -8.73
N MET A 139 -10.07 13.62 -9.03
CA MET A 139 -10.56 13.66 -10.40
C MET A 139 -10.36 15.03 -11.04
N ASN A 140 -10.59 16.09 -10.27
CA ASN A 140 -10.55 17.45 -10.80
C ASN A 140 -9.10 17.95 -10.99
N ASN A 141 -8.13 17.39 -10.25
CA ASN A 141 -6.72 17.82 -10.29
C ASN A 141 -5.77 16.64 -10.57
N PRO A 142 -5.61 16.23 -11.85
CA PRO A 142 -4.82 15.05 -12.21
C PRO A 142 -3.30 15.25 -12.04
N ASN A 143 -2.82 16.49 -12.04
CA ASN A 143 -1.38 16.81 -11.99
C ASN A 143 -0.84 16.98 -10.57
N GLU A 144 -1.70 16.88 -9.56
CA GLU A 144 -1.30 17.01 -8.17
C GLU A 144 -0.53 15.79 -7.66
N TRP A 145 0.34 16.03 -6.67
CA TRP A 145 1.24 15.00 -6.13
C TRP A 145 0.50 13.77 -5.59
N TYR A 146 -0.69 13.96 -5.01
CA TYR A 146 -1.48 12.89 -4.43
C TYR A 146 -2.13 12.01 -5.52
N THR A 147 -2.55 12.60 -6.64
CA THR A 147 -3.10 11.87 -7.78
C THR A 147 -2.01 11.05 -8.47
N GLN A 148 -0.81 11.61 -8.62
CA GLN A 148 0.34 10.87 -9.15
C GLN A 148 0.73 9.69 -8.26
N LYS A 149 0.75 9.87 -6.93
CA LYS A 149 1.02 8.75 -6.00
C LYS A 149 -0.03 7.65 -6.09
N TRP A 150 -1.30 8.00 -6.23
CA TRP A 150 -2.36 7.00 -6.46
C TRP A 150 -2.08 6.21 -7.74
N LYS A 151 -1.82 6.89 -8.86
CA LYS A 151 -1.54 6.24 -10.15
C LYS A 151 -0.33 5.30 -10.09
N ASN A 152 0.74 5.71 -9.40
CA ASN A 152 1.92 4.87 -9.22
C ASN A 152 1.62 3.63 -8.36
N ALA A 153 0.85 3.79 -7.27
CA ALA A 153 0.45 2.68 -6.42
C ALA A 153 -0.48 1.71 -7.16
N GLU A 154 -1.42 2.24 -7.96
CA GLU A 154 -2.32 1.44 -8.79
C GLU A 154 -1.55 0.67 -9.88
N ALA A 155 -0.59 1.32 -10.54
CA ALA A 155 0.28 0.66 -11.51
C ALA A 155 1.06 -0.51 -10.87
N TRP A 156 1.61 -0.31 -9.67
CA TRP A 156 2.27 -1.36 -8.91
C TRP A 156 1.32 -2.51 -8.52
N LEU A 157 0.13 -2.19 -8.00
CA LEU A 157 -0.91 -3.18 -7.67
C LEU A 157 -1.44 -3.94 -8.88
N ASN A 158 -1.32 -3.38 -10.08
CA ASN A 158 -1.74 -4.05 -11.31
C ASN A 158 -0.58 -4.76 -12.03
N GLN A 159 0.67 -4.62 -11.59
CA GLN A 159 1.85 -5.27 -12.18
C GLN A 159 2.12 -6.68 -11.64
N GLU A 160 1.91 -6.93 -10.34
CA GLU A 160 2.05 -8.28 -9.76
C GLU A 160 1.08 -9.38 -10.28
N PRO A 161 -0.20 -9.09 -10.61
CA PRO A 161 -1.10 -10.10 -11.18
C PRO A 161 -0.76 -10.34 -12.65
N VAL A 162 -0.33 -9.32 -13.40
CA VAL A 162 0.15 -9.45 -14.78
C VAL A 162 1.42 -10.27 -14.78
N GLN A 163 2.36 -10.07 -13.85
CA GLN A 163 3.53 -10.94 -13.75
C GLN A 163 3.16 -12.37 -13.35
N LYS A 164 2.20 -12.62 -12.45
CA LYS A 164 1.75 -13.98 -12.12
C LYS A 164 0.95 -14.65 -13.25
N GLN A 165 0.08 -13.92 -13.96
CA GLN A 165 -0.62 -14.42 -15.14
C GLN A 165 0.35 -14.65 -16.28
N VAL A 166 1.28 -13.74 -16.55
CA VAL A 166 2.31 -13.90 -17.59
C VAL A 166 3.30 -15.00 -17.21
N PHE A 167 3.71 -15.18 -15.95
CA PHE A 167 4.53 -16.34 -15.55
C PHE A 167 3.74 -17.67 -15.59
N SER A 168 2.44 -17.64 -15.28
CA SER A 168 1.57 -18.83 -15.34
C SER A 168 1.08 -19.15 -16.76
N SER A 169 1.15 -18.21 -17.70
CA SER A 169 0.75 -18.40 -19.12
C SER A 169 1.92 -18.34 -20.11
N ALA A 170 3.11 -17.93 -19.68
CA ALA A 170 4.33 -17.87 -20.48
C ALA A 170 5.48 -18.73 -19.95
N SER A 171 5.22 -19.60 -18.98
CA SER A 171 5.99 -20.85 -18.87
C SER A 171 5.10 -21.98 -19.35
N PRO A 172 5.19 -22.43 -20.62
CA PRO A 172 4.82 -23.81 -20.88
C PRO A 172 5.66 -24.64 -19.90
N GLU A 173 5.07 -25.62 -19.22
CA GLU A 173 5.85 -26.72 -18.66
C GLU A 173 6.73 -27.23 -19.80
N THR A 174 7.96 -26.75 -19.86
CA THR A 174 8.82 -26.96 -21.00
C THR A 174 9.44 -28.32 -20.77
N LYS A 175 8.73 -29.35 -21.19
CA LYS A 175 9.20 -30.72 -21.11
C LYS A 175 10.53 -30.80 -21.86
N GLU A 176 11.60 -31.08 -21.12
CA GLU A 176 12.93 -31.27 -21.67
C GLU A 176 13.03 -32.70 -22.20
N PHE A 177 13.43 -32.83 -23.46
CA PHE A 177 13.66 -34.11 -24.10
C PHE A 177 15.15 -34.29 -24.41
N ILE A 178 15.60 -35.53 -24.32
CA ILE A 178 16.92 -36.00 -24.74
C ILE A 178 16.74 -37.21 -25.67
N LEU A 179 17.76 -37.53 -26.48
CA LEU A 179 17.73 -38.74 -27.30
C LEU A 179 17.58 -40.01 -26.44
N ASN A 180 16.82 -40.96 -26.96
CA ASN A 180 16.69 -42.27 -26.36
C ASN A 180 18.01 -43.05 -26.53
N ARG A 181 18.38 -43.85 -25.52
CA ARG A 181 19.65 -44.61 -25.47
C ARG A 181 19.88 -45.54 -26.67
N LYS A 182 18.82 -45.91 -27.39
CA LYS A 182 18.87 -46.73 -28.62
C LYS A 182 19.41 -45.98 -29.83
N TYR A 183 19.33 -44.65 -29.85
CA TYR A 183 19.71 -43.79 -30.98
C TYR A 183 20.95 -42.96 -30.63
N LYS A 184 22.08 -43.64 -30.40
CA LYS A 184 23.36 -42.98 -30.05
C LYS A 184 23.98 -42.20 -31.20
N ASP A 185 23.61 -42.55 -32.44
CA ASP A 185 24.18 -41.97 -33.67
C ASP A 185 23.54 -40.62 -34.05
N GLY A 186 22.60 -40.11 -33.23
CA GLY A 186 21.94 -38.83 -33.42
C GLY A 186 20.48 -38.93 -33.88
N GLY A 187 19.80 -37.79 -33.88
CA GLY A 187 18.41 -37.65 -34.35
C GLY A 187 18.25 -36.47 -35.30
N ASN A 188 17.29 -36.53 -36.22
CA ASN A 188 17.08 -35.44 -37.18
C ASN A 188 15.89 -34.56 -36.74
N ILE A 189 16.11 -33.25 -36.71
CA ILE A 189 15.06 -32.23 -36.63
C ILE A 189 14.73 -31.79 -38.05
N ARG A 190 13.45 -31.79 -38.41
CA ARG A 190 12.95 -31.54 -39.77
C ARG A 190 12.06 -30.31 -39.86
N VAL A 191 11.92 -29.76 -41.06
CA VAL A 191 11.06 -28.59 -41.34
C VAL A 191 9.57 -28.89 -41.11
N ALA A 192 9.14 -30.11 -41.44
CA ALA A 192 7.77 -30.56 -41.32
C ALA A 192 7.70 -31.97 -40.67
N PRO A 193 6.56 -32.36 -40.08
CA PRO A 193 6.39 -33.65 -39.41
C PRO A 193 6.19 -34.78 -40.43
N ALA A 194 7.23 -35.06 -41.22
CA ALA A 194 7.25 -36.13 -42.21
C ALA A 194 8.68 -36.64 -42.42
N LEU A 195 8.84 -37.94 -42.65
CA LEU A 195 10.15 -38.54 -42.95
C LEU A 195 10.78 -38.03 -44.26
N THR A 196 9.97 -37.51 -45.18
CA THR A 196 10.40 -36.94 -46.46
C THR A 196 10.72 -35.45 -46.40
N ALA A 197 10.42 -34.77 -45.29
CA ALA A 197 10.67 -33.34 -45.15
C ALA A 197 12.16 -33.03 -44.95
N ASP A 198 12.64 -31.87 -45.40
CA ASP A 198 14.05 -31.52 -45.30
C ASP A 198 14.57 -31.49 -43.86
N ARG A 199 15.84 -31.88 -43.69
CA ARG A 199 16.52 -31.87 -42.40
C ARG A 199 17.05 -30.47 -42.11
N LEU A 200 16.64 -29.91 -40.97
CA LEU A 200 17.12 -28.62 -40.46
C LEU A 200 18.39 -28.78 -39.62
N TYR A 201 18.42 -29.81 -38.77
CA TYR A 201 19.48 -30.00 -37.81
C TYR A 201 19.58 -31.46 -37.38
N THR A 202 20.74 -31.86 -36.87
CA THR A 202 20.95 -33.19 -36.27
C THR A 202 21.27 -32.98 -34.80
N ILE A 203 20.46 -33.54 -33.91
CA ILE A 203 20.70 -33.51 -32.47
C ILE A 203 21.70 -34.61 -32.08
N ASP A 204 22.67 -34.23 -31.26
CA ASP A 204 23.69 -35.15 -30.73
C ASP A 204 23.25 -35.80 -29.41
N ASN A 205 23.90 -36.91 -29.04
CA ASN A 205 23.59 -37.62 -27.81
C ASN A 205 23.93 -36.76 -26.57
N GLY A 206 22.94 -36.53 -25.71
CA GLY A 206 23.07 -35.70 -24.51
C GLY A 206 22.68 -34.23 -24.70
N GLU A 207 22.39 -33.80 -25.93
CA GLU A 207 21.84 -32.47 -26.19
C GLU A 207 20.38 -32.39 -25.70
N ILE A 208 20.03 -31.26 -25.08
CA ILE A 208 18.71 -31.00 -24.51
C ILE A 208 17.90 -30.19 -25.51
N ILE A 209 16.66 -30.64 -25.76
CA ILE A 209 15.69 -29.92 -26.59
C ILE A 209 14.42 -29.64 -25.80
N HIS A 210 13.82 -28.50 -26.09
CA HIS A 210 12.65 -27.99 -25.41
C HIS A 210 11.41 -28.24 -26.23
N PHE A 211 10.40 -28.89 -25.65
CA PHE A 211 9.14 -29.13 -26.33
C PHE A 211 8.26 -27.87 -26.37
N LEU A 212 7.72 -27.57 -27.54
CA LEU A 212 6.92 -26.36 -27.80
C LEU A 212 5.41 -26.60 -27.72
N ASN A 213 4.96 -27.69 -27.08
CA ASN A 213 3.54 -28.04 -26.90
C ASN A 213 2.74 -28.22 -28.20
N GLU A 214 3.41 -28.53 -29.32
CA GLU A 214 2.76 -28.89 -30.58
C GLU A 214 3.15 -30.32 -30.98
N GLU A 215 2.15 -31.14 -31.29
CA GLU A 215 2.32 -32.52 -31.75
C GLU A 215 1.51 -32.74 -33.02
N GLN A 216 2.03 -33.57 -33.92
CA GLN A 216 1.31 -33.96 -35.14
C GLN A 216 1.55 -35.42 -35.46
N VAL A 217 0.53 -36.11 -35.97
CA VAL A 217 0.66 -37.48 -36.46
C VAL A 217 0.66 -37.43 -37.99
N ASP A 218 1.65 -38.07 -38.61
CA ASP A 218 1.71 -38.14 -40.07
C ASP A 218 0.81 -39.25 -40.65
N SER A 219 0.70 -39.29 -41.97
CA SER A 219 -0.12 -40.30 -42.69
C SER A 219 0.35 -41.74 -42.48
N LYS A 220 1.54 -41.95 -41.92
CA LYS A 220 2.12 -43.25 -41.59
C LYS A 220 1.96 -43.60 -40.10
N GLY A 221 1.26 -42.77 -39.33
CA GLY A 221 1.01 -42.98 -37.91
C GLY A 221 2.18 -42.61 -36.99
N ILE A 222 3.20 -41.91 -37.49
CA ILE A 222 4.34 -41.47 -36.68
C ILE A 222 3.96 -40.19 -35.95
N LYS A 223 4.15 -40.19 -34.62
CA LYS A 223 3.96 -39.01 -33.78
C LYS A 223 5.21 -38.13 -33.83
N TRP A 224 5.02 -36.85 -34.17
CA TRP A 224 6.03 -35.82 -34.24
C TRP A 224 5.82 -34.77 -33.17
N LEU A 225 6.91 -34.30 -32.58
CA LEU A 225 6.95 -33.26 -31.55
C LEU A 225 7.65 -32.03 -32.11
N LYS A 226 7.07 -30.86 -31.91
CA LYS A 226 7.73 -29.60 -32.24
C LYS A 226 8.63 -29.18 -31.11
N VAL A 227 9.89 -28.93 -31.44
CA VAL A 227 10.96 -28.71 -30.45
C VAL A 227 11.83 -27.52 -30.84
N GLN A 228 12.53 -26.97 -29.84
CA GLN A 228 13.52 -25.93 -29.99
C GLN A 228 14.85 -26.37 -29.36
N THR A 229 15.95 -26.27 -30.10
CA THR A 229 17.31 -26.50 -29.57
C THR A 229 17.80 -25.28 -28.76
N ALA A 230 18.83 -25.46 -27.95
CA ALA A 230 19.48 -24.37 -27.21
C ALA A 230 19.98 -23.24 -28.14
N ASN A 231 20.34 -23.57 -29.38
CA ASN A 231 20.77 -22.63 -30.41
C ASN A 231 19.60 -21.91 -31.12
N GLY A 232 18.36 -22.13 -30.67
CA GLY A 232 17.17 -21.46 -31.19
C GLY A 232 16.55 -22.08 -32.44
N ILE A 233 17.04 -23.24 -32.91
CA ILE A 233 16.51 -23.91 -34.10
C ILE A 233 15.19 -24.59 -33.74
N LYS A 234 14.13 -24.27 -34.47
CA LYS A 234 12.79 -24.84 -34.29
C LYS A 234 12.46 -25.82 -35.41
N GLY A 235 11.95 -26.99 -35.06
CA GLY A 235 11.51 -27.98 -36.04
C GLY A 235 10.82 -29.18 -35.41
N TRP A 236 10.64 -30.23 -36.20
CA TRP A 236 9.91 -31.43 -35.83
C TRP A 236 10.84 -32.62 -35.64
N ILE A 237 10.67 -33.34 -34.53
CA ILE A 237 11.39 -34.57 -34.21
C ILE A 237 10.41 -35.72 -33.94
N SER A 238 10.77 -36.95 -34.29
CA SER A 238 9.93 -38.12 -34.01
C SER A 238 9.88 -38.39 -32.51
N ALA A 239 8.68 -38.58 -31.96
CA ALA A 239 8.50 -38.93 -30.54
C ALA A 239 9.17 -40.27 -30.17
N SER A 240 9.38 -41.16 -31.13
CA SER A 240 9.98 -42.48 -30.89
C SER A 240 11.48 -42.45 -30.59
N ILE A 241 12.18 -41.36 -30.96
CA ILE A 241 13.65 -41.26 -30.82
C ILE A 241 14.07 -40.41 -29.61
N VAL A 242 13.11 -39.77 -28.93
CA VAL A 242 13.35 -38.92 -27.77
C VAL A 242 12.67 -39.47 -26.52
N ARG A 243 13.14 -39.07 -25.35
CA ARG A 243 12.53 -39.35 -24.05
C ARG A 243 12.59 -38.11 -23.18
N GLU A 244 11.61 -37.97 -22.30
CA GLU A 244 11.65 -36.94 -21.25
C GLU A 244 12.86 -37.21 -20.34
N LYS A 245 13.54 -36.12 -19.95
CA LYS A 245 14.78 -36.16 -19.17
C LYS A 245 14.55 -36.58 -17.73
#